data_AF-A0A845LEP3-F1
#
_entry.id   AF-A0A845LEP3-F1
#
_cell.length_a   1.000
_cell.length_b   1.000
_cell.length_c   1.000
_cell.angle_alpha   90.00
_cell.angle_beta   90.00
_cell.angle_gamma   90.00
#
_symmetry.space_group_name_H-M   'P 1'
#
loop_
_entity.id
_entity.type
_entity.pdbx_description
1 polymer ?
#
loop_
_entity_poly.entity_id
_entity_poly.type
_entity_poly.pdbx_seq_one_letter_code
_entity_poly.pdbx_strand_id
1 'polypeptide(L)' 'MATLTPESIRIIRTHLGLTQGQLARRSGISTALVSSIEREEKRLLSEVEQRIRSALAINDDTVEEIL' A
#
# COMPACT_ATOMS: atom_id res chain seq x y z
N MET A 1 9.71 -6.55 -10.95
CA MET A 1 8.71 -6.21 -9.93
C MET A 1 8.42 -4.74 -10.06
N ALA A 2 7.16 -4.39 -10.37
CA ALA A 2 6.73 -2.99 -10.29
C ALA A 2 7.03 -2.50 -8.88
N THR A 3 7.44 -1.26 -8.64
CA THR A 3 7.73 -0.75 -7.29
C THR A 3 6.51 0.01 -6.78
N LEU A 4 6.07 -0.22 -5.53
CA LEU A 4 5.01 0.62 -4.96
C LEU A 4 5.56 2.00 -4.55
N THR A 5 4.94 3.05 -5.07
CA THR A 5 5.10 4.42 -4.57
C THR A 5 4.03 4.76 -3.54
N PRO A 6 4.24 5.77 -2.68
CA PRO A 6 3.21 6.36 -1.82
C PRO A 6 1.86 6.62 -2.52
N GLU A 7 1.93 7.21 -3.71
CA GLU A 7 0.76 7.49 -4.54
C GLU A 7 0.06 6.21 -5.01
N SER A 8 0.82 5.24 -5.54
CA SER A 8 0.23 3.97 -6.01
C SER A 8 -0.47 3.19 -4.89
N ILE A 9 0.09 3.20 -3.67
CA ILE A 9 -0.52 2.56 -2.50
C ILE A 9 -1.89 3.18 -2.23
N ARG A 10 -1.96 4.52 -2.25
CA ARG A 10 -3.22 5.24 -2.04
C ARG A 10 -4.23 4.91 -3.14
N ILE A 11 -3.82 4.96 -4.41
CA ILE A 11 -4.69 4.68 -5.57
C ILE A 11 -5.27 3.28 -5.45
N ILE A 12 -4.42 2.25 -5.35
CA ILE A 12 -4.84 0.85 -5.29
C ILE A 12 -5.72 0.61 -4.06
N ARG A 13 -5.34 1.13 -2.88
CA ARG A 13 -6.15 1.04 -1.66
C ARG A 13 -7.56 1.60 -1.87
N THR A 14 -7.66 2.79 -2.47
CA THR A 14 -8.96 3.44 -2.72
C THR A 14 -9.77 2.73 -3.80
N HIS A 15 -9.12 2.22 -4.85
CA HIS A 15 -9.75 1.42 -5.89
C HIS A 15 -10.40 0.15 -5.31
N LEU A 16 -9.73 -0.49 -4.33
CA LEU A 16 -10.26 -1.64 -3.59
C LEU A 16 -11.28 -1.28 -2.49
N GLY A 17 -11.68 -0.01 -2.38
CA GLY A 17 -12.65 0.45 -1.37
C GLY A 17 -12.15 0.36 0.08
N LEU A 18 -10.83 0.32 0.29
CA LEU A 18 -10.24 0.17 1.62
C LEU A 18 -9.96 1.53 2.27
N THR A 19 -10.23 1.64 3.56
CA THR A 19 -9.72 2.71 4.43
C THR A 19 -8.25 2.46 4.78
N GLN A 20 -7.53 3.51 5.20
CA GLN A 20 -6.15 3.36 5.71
C GLN A 20 -6.06 2.37 6.89
N GLY A 21 -7.05 2.39 7.79
CA GLY A 21 -7.12 1.47 8.92
C GLY A 21 -7.33 0.01 8.52
N GLN A 22 -8.11 -0.24 7.46
CA GLN A 22 -8.28 -1.60 6.92
C GLN A 22 -7.00 -2.11 6.26
N LEU A 23 -6.30 -1.28 5.49
CA LEU A 23 -4.98 -1.65 4.94
C LEU A 23 -3.99 -1.95 6.07
N ALA A 24 -3.91 -1.07 7.07
CA ALA A 24 -3.05 -1.24 8.24
C ALA A 24 -3.31 -2.57 8.96
N ARG A 25 -4.58 -2.86 9.26
CA ARG A 25 -4.99 -4.13 9.89
C ARG A 25 -4.59 -5.36 9.06
N ARG A 26 -4.79 -5.32 7.73
CA ARG A 26 -4.44 -6.43 6.83
C ARG A 26 -2.94 -6.64 6.68
N SER A 27 -2.17 -5.55 6.70
CA SER A 27 -0.70 -5.58 6.55
C SER A 27 0.04 -5.77 7.87
N GLY A 28 -0.64 -5.73 9.01
CA GLY A 28 -0.02 -5.85 10.32
C GLY A 28 0.84 -4.64 10.72
N ILE A 29 0.56 -3.46 10.15
CA ILE A 29 1.23 -2.20 10.50
C ILE A 29 0.24 -1.20 11.10
N SER A 30 0.72 -0.08 11.62
CA SER A 30 -0.16 0.95 12.19
C SER A 30 -0.81 1.82 11.11
N THR A 31 -2.03 2.31 11.38
CA THR A 31 -2.71 3.28 10.52
C THR A 31 -1.88 4.56 10.35
N ALA A 32 -1.17 4.98 11.39
CA ALA A 32 -0.25 6.11 11.32
C ALA A 32 0.90 5.87 10.34
N LEU A 33 1.45 4.65 10.28
CA LEU A 33 2.49 4.32 9.31
C LEU A 33 1.95 4.34 7.88
N VAL A 34 0.75 3.79 7.63
CA VAL A 34 0.09 3.90 6.32
C VAL A 34 -0.08 5.37 5.92
N SER A 35 -0.60 6.20 6.83
CA SER A 35 -0.82 7.62 6.56
C SER A 35 0.49 8.37 6.24
N SER A 36 1.55 8.19 7.04
CA SER A 36 2.83 8.85 6.78
C SER A 36 3.52 8.35 5.51
N ILE A 37 3.33 7.08 5.13
CA ILE A 37 3.80 6.57 3.83
C ILE A 37 3.05 7.25 2.69
N GLU A 38 1.71 7.23 2.71
CA GLU A 38 0.87 7.81 1.64
C GLU A 38 1.04 9.34 1.48
N ARG A 39 1.54 10.03 2.53
CA ARG A 39 1.85 11.47 2.51
C ARG A 39 3.32 11.78 2.32
N GLU A 40 4.13 10.78 1.96
CA GLU A 40 5.57 10.91 1.69
C GLU A 40 6.43 11.39 2.87
N GLU A 41 5.88 11.41 4.08
CA GLU A 41 6.61 11.79 5.29
C GLU A 41 7.56 10.69 5.77
N LYS A 42 7.29 9.45 5.39
CA LYS A 42 8.11 8.30 5.75
C LYS A 42 8.38 7.44 4.53
N ARG A 43 9.67 7.12 4.35
CA ARG A 43 10.14 6.23 3.29
C ARG A 43 9.47 4.86 3.40
N LEU A 44 8.97 4.35 2.28
CA LEU A 44 8.53 2.97 2.17
C LEU A 44 9.76 2.06 2.19
N LEU A 45 9.86 1.23 3.23
CA LEU A 45 10.89 0.20 3.34
C LEU A 45 10.42 -1.08 2.66
N SER A 46 11.35 -1.86 2.10
CA SER A 46 11.02 -3.09 1.35
C SER A 46 10.20 -4.10 2.18
N GLU A 47 10.47 -4.26 3.48
CA GLU A 47 9.67 -5.12 4.36
C GLU A 47 8.20 -4.64 4.47
N VAL A 48 8.00 -3.32 4.55
CA VAL A 48 6.67 -2.71 4.63
C VAL A 48 5.95 -2.83 3.28
N GLU A 49 6.68 -2.64 2.18
CA GLU A 49 6.14 -2.86 0.83
C GLU A 49 5.63 -4.30 0.67
N GLN A 50 6.39 -5.31 1.09
CA GLN A 50 5.99 -6.72 1.02
C GLN A 50 4.73 -7.02 1.84
N ARG A 51 4.62 -6.42 3.03
CA ARG A 51 3.40 -6.51 3.86
C ARG A 51 2.19 -5.86 3.18
N ILE A 52 2.37 -4.69 2.57
CA ILE A 52 1.31 -3.98 1.85
C ILE A 52 0.86 -4.78 0.63
N ARG A 53 1.78 -5.32 -0.17
CA ARG A 53 1.45 -6.20 -1.32
C ARG A 53 0.62 -7.39 -0.91
N SER A 54 1.06 -8.10 0.13
CA SER A 54 0.34 -9.25 0.69
C SER A 54 -1.07 -8.86 1.16
N ALA A 55 -1.21 -7.68 1.78
CA ALA A 55 -2.48 -7.18 2.30
C ALA A 55 -3.47 -6.74 1.21
N LEU A 56 -2.97 -6.26 0.08
CA LEU A 56 -3.75 -5.86 -1.09
C LEU A 56 -4.07 -7.06 -2.00
N ALA A 57 -3.41 -8.21 -1.80
CA ALA A 57 -3.52 -9.42 -2.63
C ALA A 57 -3.28 -9.13 -4.13
N ILE A 58 -2.33 -8.24 -4.42
CA ILE A 58 -1.98 -7.80 -5.78
C ILE A 58 -0.64 -8.40 -6.22
N ASN A 59 -0.55 -8.73 -7.51
CA ASN A 59 0.71 -9.01 -8.20
C ASN A 59 1.10 -7.82 -9.10
N ASP A 60 2.23 -7.93 -9.80
CA ASP A 60 2.71 -6.83 -10.66
C ASP A 60 1.74 -6.53 -11.83
N ASP A 61 1.12 -7.55 -12.43
CA ASP A 61 0.13 -7.37 -13.50
C ASP A 61 -1.08 -6.54 -13.02
N THR A 62 -1.56 -6.78 -11.79
CA THR A 62 -2.67 -6.04 -11.19
C THR A 62 -2.28 -4.59 -10.91
N VAL A 63 -1.02 -4.35 -10.53
CA VAL A 63 -0.51 -2.98 -10.31
C VAL A 63 -0.50 -2.21 -11.63
N GLU A 64 -0.06 -2.84 -12.73
CA GLU A 64 -0.02 -2.24 -14.07
C GLU A 64 -1.42 -2.02 -14.67
N GLU A 65 -2.44 -2.82 -14.32
CA GLU A 65 -3.81 -2.60 -14.77
C GLU A 65 -4.48 -1.40 -14.07
N ILE A 66 -4.10 -1.12 -12.81
CA ILE A 66 -4.69 -0.05 -11.99
C ILE A 66 -4.02 1.31 -12.22
N LEU A 67 -2.72 1.34 -12.57
CA LEU A 67 -1.90 2.56 -12.68
C LEU A 67 -1.57 2.90 -14.14
#